data_AF-F5YQ00-F1
#
_entry.id   AF-F5YQ00-F1
#
_cell.length_a   1.000
_cell.length_b   1.000
_cell.length_c   1.000
_cell.angle_alpha   90.00
_cell.angle_beta   90.00
_cell.angle_gamma   90.00
#
_symmetry.space_group_name_H-M   'P 1'
#
loop_
_entity.id
_entity.type
_entity.pdbx_description
1 polymer ?
#
loop_
_entity_poly.entity_id
_entity_poly.type
_entity_poly.pdbx_seq_one_letter_code
_entity_poly.pdbx_strand_id
1 'polypeptide(L)'
;MARMTEEEAHALDEAITNADITLKPGKGGMFIRQRELLDALDRPSADYIMTRAMATNKMPLQILGELVHEQIIQNKEALAQG
;
A
#
# COMPACT_ATOMS: atom_id res chain seq x y z
N MET A 1 -3.64 -24.40 13.78
CA MET A 1 -2.82 -24.11 12.59
C MET A 1 -1.94 -25.32 12.35
N ALA A 2 -2.20 -26.12 11.32
CA ALA A 2 -1.35 -27.24 10.96
C ALA A 2 0.03 -26.71 10.57
N ARG A 3 1.11 -27.24 11.15
CA ARG A 3 2.48 -26.92 10.72
C ARG A 3 2.75 -27.74 9.48
N MET A 4 3.00 -27.08 8.36
CA MET A 4 3.40 -27.71 7.11
C MET A 4 4.67 -28.53 7.35
N THR A 5 4.74 -29.73 6.78
CA THR A 5 5.95 -30.57 6.89
C THR A 5 7.06 -30.05 5.97
N GLU A 6 8.30 -30.47 6.20
CA GLU A 6 9.45 -30.01 5.43
C GLU A 6 9.36 -30.45 3.95
N GLU A 7 8.78 -31.62 3.69
CA GLU A 7 8.52 -32.14 2.35
C GLU A 7 7.46 -31.31 1.62
N GLU A 8 6.38 -30.94 2.32
CA GLU A 8 5.34 -30.06 1.78
C GLU A 8 5.90 -28.67 1.48
N ALA A 9 6.82 -28.16 2.30
CA ALA A 9 7.50 -26.89 2.08
C ALA A 9 8.36 -26.92 0.81
N HIS A 10 9.16 -27.98 0.63
CA HIS A 10 10.03 -28.14 -0.52
C HIS A 10 9.23 -28.29 -1.83
N ALA A 11 8.15 -29.08 -1.80
CA ALA A 11 7.27 -29.23 -2.96
C ALA A 11 6.62 -27.90 -3.36
N LEU A 12 6.28 -27.05 -2.38
CA LEU A 12 5.70 -25.74 -2.63
C LEU A 12 6.72 -24.75 -3.20
N ASP A 13 7.96 -24.80 -2.71
CA ASP A 13 9.05 -23.96 -3.20
C ASP A 13 9.43 -24.31 -4.65
N GLU A 14 9.49 -25.60 -4.97
CA GLU A 14 9.73 -26.09 -6.33
C GLU A 14 8.57 -25.72 -7.27
N ALA A 15 7.32 -25.81 -6.81
CA ALA A 15 6.15 -25.41 -7.58
C ALA A 15 6.12 -23.90 -7.87
N ILE A 16 6.53 -23.05 -6.91
CA ILE A 16 6.61 -21.60 -7.09
C ILE A 16 7.79 -21.25 -8.01
N THR A 17 8.94 -21.89 -7.82
CA THR A 17 10.15 -21.64 -8.64
C THR A 17 9.92 -21.96 -10.11
N ASN A 18 9.16 -23.02 -10.38
CA ASN A 18 8.84 -23.45 -11.75
C ASN A 18 7.55 -22.82 -12.30
N ALA A 19 6.83 -22.01 -11.51
CA ALA A 19 5.65 -21.32 -11.99
C ALA A 19 6.05 -20.25 -13.02
N ASP A 20 5.47 -20.33 -14.22
CA ASP A 20 5.60 -19.28 -15.22
C ASP A 20 4.85 -18.03 -14.72
N ILE A 21 5.59 -17.13 -14.05
CA ILE A 21 5.09 -15.82 -13.65
C ILE A 21 5.06 -14.94 -14.91
N THR A 22 4.08 -15.19 -15.77
CA THR A 22 3.83 -14.31 -16.90
C THR A 22 3.27 -12.99 -16.37
N LEU A 23 4.17 -12.01 -16.16
CA LEU A 23 3.80 -10.63 -15.83
C LEU A 23 3.01 -10.06 -17.00
N LYS A 24 1.67 -9.98 -16.88
CA LYS A 24 0.80 -9.42 -17.91
C LYS A 24 1.00 -7.90 -17.96
N PRO A 25 1.68 -7.35 -18.98
CA PRO A 25 1.85 -5.90 -19.09
C PRO A 25 0.47 -5.28 -19.31
N GLY A 26 0.07 -4.35 -18.44
CA GLY A 26 -1.24 -3.69 -18.51
C GLY A 26 -2.31 -4.19 -17.54
N LYS A 27 -2.12 -5.35 -16.87
CA LYS A 27 -2.89 -5.66 -15.66
C LYS A 27 -2.14 -5.14 -14.45
N GLY A 28 -2.31 -3.84 -14.22
CA GLY A 28 -1.68 -3.15 -13.11
C GLY A 28 -1.80 -3.89 -11.79
N GLY A 29 -0.67 -4.03 -11.09
CA GLY A 29 -0.63 -4.60 -9.74
C GLY A 29 -1.47 -3.80 -8.75
N MET A 30 -1.45 -4.21 -7.47
CA MET A 30 -2.22 -3.59 -6.39
C MET A 30 -2.17 -2.04 -6.37
N PHE A 31 -1.03 -1.47 -6.75
CA PHE A 31 -0.80 -0.02 -6.81
C PHE A 31 -1.53 0.70 -7.96
N ILE A 32 -1.87 0.03 -9.06
CA ILE A 32 -2.63 0.67 -10.15
C ILE A 32 -4.09 0.85 -9.76
N ARG A 33 -4.71 -0.12 -9.08
CA ARG A 33 -6.07 0.03 -8.53
C ARG A 33 -6.16 1.15 -7.49
N GLN A 34 -5.09 1.34 -6.71
CA GLN A 34 -5.03 2.44 -5.76
C GLN A 34 -4.87 3.79 -6.42
N ARG A 35 -4.25 3.86 -7.60
CA ARG A 35 -4.14 5.11 -8.37
C ARG A 35 -5.50 5.61 -8.84
N GLU A 36 -6.37 4.71 -9.33
CA GLU A 36 -7.76 5.07 -9.69
C GLU A 36 -8.55 5.62 -8.48
N LEU A 37 -8.31 5.10 -7.27
CA LEU A 37 -8.93 5.63 -6.04
C LEU A 37 -8.42 7.03 -5.67
N LEU A 38 -7.22 7.40 -6.13
CA LEU A 38 -6.63 8.72 -5.89
C LEU A 38 -6.87 9.71 -7.04
N ASP A 39 -7.51 9.31 -8.15
CA ASP A 39 -7.79 10.22 -9.29
C ASP A 39 -8.73 11.38 -8.92
N ALA A 40 -9.44 11.28 -7.79
CA ALA A 40 -10.22 12.40 -7.22
C ALA A 40 -9.37 13.46 -6.52
N LEU A 41 -8.09 13.17 -6.24
CA LEU A 41 -7.14 14.12 -5.68
C LEU A 41 -6.42 14.90 -6.78
N ASP A 42 -5.95 16.11 -6.47
CA ASP A 42 -5.04 16.80 -7.36
C ASP A 42 -3.76 15.97 -7.55
N ARG A 43 -3.18 16.08 -8.74
CA ARG A 43 -2.02 15.29 -9.15
C ARG A 43 -0.83 15.41 -8.19
N PRO A 44 -0.45 16.61 -7.68
CA PRO A 44 0.57 16.74 -6.64
C PRO A 44 0.26 15.91 -5.39
N SER A 45 -0.96 15.96 -4.87
CA SER A 45 -1.36 15.20 -3.68
C SER A 45 -1.31 13.69 -3.91
N ALA A 46 -1.80 13.23 -5.07
CA ALA A 46 -1.73 11.82 -5.45
C ALA A 46 -0.28 11.32 -5.56
N ASP A 47 0.60 12.09 -6.21
CA ASP A 47 2.01 11.77 -6.36
C ASP A 47 2.73 11.74 -5.00
N TYR A 48 2.43 12.68 -4.11
CA TYR A 48 2.95 12.69 -2.74
C TYR A 48 2.56 11.43 -1.97
N ILE A 49 1.28 11.08 -1.97
CA ILE A 49 0.75 9.91 -1.25
C ILE A 49 1.38 8.63 -1.79
N MET A 50 1.45 8.48 -3.12
CA MET A 50 2.05 7.31 -3.75
C MET A 50 3.55 7.20 -3.46
N THR A 51 4.28 8.31 -3.52
CA THR A 51 5.72 8.34 -3.20
C THR A 51 5.95 7.94 -1.75
N ARG A 52 5.17 8.50 -0.81
CA ARG A 52 5.26 8.17 0.62
C ARG A 52 4.85 6.72 0.90
N ALA A 53 3.82 6.21 0.22
CA ALA A 53 3.38 4.82 0.30
C ALA A 53 4.50 3.86 -0.13
N MET A 54 5.16 4.13 -1.27
CA MET A 54 6.30 3.35 -1.75
C MET A 54 7.50 3.41 -0.80
N ALA A 55 7.84 4.60 -0.29
CA ALA A 55 8.98 4.79 0.60
C ALA A 55 8.79 4.13 1.98
N THR A 56 7.56 4.07 2.47
CA THR A 56 7.25 3.56 3.82
C THR A 56 6.67 2.15 3.82
N ASN A 57 6.50 1.54 2.65
CA ASN A 57 5.81 0.26 2.48
C ASN A 57 4.40 0.24 3.12
N LYS A 58 3.74 1.41 3.13
CA LYS A 58 2.38 1.58 3.64
C LYS A 58 1.40 1.69 2.49
N MET A 59 0.15 1.36 2.78
CA MET A 59 -0.95 1.57 1.85
C MET A 59 -1.26 3.08 1.77
N PRO A 60 -1.61 3.63 0.60
CA PRO A 60 -2.06 5.02 0.45
C PRO A 60 -3.15 5.43 1.44
N LEU A 61 -4.08 4.53 1.76
CA LEU A 61 -5.13 4.77 2.76
C LEU A 61 -4.58 4.95 4.18
N GLN A 62 -3.50 4.25 4.54
CA GLN A 62 -2.84 4.43 5.84
C GLN A 62 -2.15 5.80 5.90
N ILE A 63 -1.49 6.22 4.81
CA ILE A 63 -0.88 7.55 4.70
C ILE A 63 -1.95 8.65 4.85
N LEU A 64 -3.09 8.51 4.17
CA LEU A 64 -4.20 9.45 4.30
C LEU A 64 -4.74 9.51 5.73
N GLY A 65 -4.89 8.36 6.40
CA GLY A 65 -5.30 8.31 7.80
C GLY A 65 -4.35 9.06 8.74
N GLU A 66 -3.03 8.92 8.54
CA GLU A 66 -2.00 9.64 9.29
C GLU A 66 -2.13 11.16 9.09
N LEU A 67 -2.23 11.62 7.85
CA LEU A 67 -2.36 13.05 7.52
C LEU A 67 -3.61 13.67 8.14
N VAL A 68 -4.75 12.98 8.07
CA VAL A 68 -5.99 13.46 8.70
C VAL A 68 -5.85 13.53 10.21
N HIS A 69 -5.19 12.55 10.84
CA HIS A 69 -4.95 12.56 12.27
C HIS A 69 -4.06 13.71 12.72
N GLU A 70 -2.95 13.96 12.00
CA GLU A 70 -2.05 15.10 12.23
C GLU A 70 -2.81 16.43 12.12
N GLN A 71 -3.65 16.60 11.10
CA GLN A 71 -4.45 17.81 10.94
C GLN A 71 -5.45 18.02 12.08
N ILE A 72 -6.10 16.95 12.57
CA ILE A 72 -7.01 17.02 13.72
C ILE A 72 -6.28 17.49 14.97
N ILE A 73 -5.06 16.99 15.21
CA ILE A 73 -4.23 17.41 16.35
C ILE A 73 -3.87 18.89 16.22
N GLN A 74 -3.36 19.33 15.07
CA GLN A 74 -2.99 20.73 14.84
C GLN A 74 -4.19 21.67 15.03
N ASN A 75 -5.36 21.30 14.54
CA ASN A 75 -6.57 22.10 14.72
C ASN A 75 -6.98 22.18 16.19
N LYS A 76 -6.86 21.09 16.95
CA LYS A 76 -7.13 21.11 18.40
C LYS A 76 -6.15 22.01 19.15
N GLU A 77 -4.88 21.97 18.79
CA GLU A 77 -3.86 22.83 19.39
C GLU A 77 -4.11 24.31 19.07
N ALA A 78 -4.46 24.63 17.83
CA ALA A 78 -4.81 25.99 17.42
C ALA A 78 -6.04 26.53 18.17
N LEU A 79 -7.06 25.68 18.39
CA LEU A 79 -8.25 26.04 19.17
C LEU A 79 -7.98 26.18 20.68
N ALA A 80 -6.94 25.51 21.20
CA ALA A 80 -6.55 25.64 22.60
C ALA A 80 -5.70 26.89 22.88
N GLN A 81 -5.19 27.56 21.84
CA GLN A 81 -4.32 28.74 21.92
C GLN A 81 -5.05 30.06 21.63
N GLY A 82 -6.30 30.02 21.15
CA GLY A 82 -7.15 31.19 20.90
C GLY A 82 -8.21 31.39 21.97
#